data_AF-A0A8J4DKU9-F1
#
_entry.id   AF-A0A8J4DKU9-F1
#
_cell.length_a   1.000
_cell.length_b   1.000
_cell.length_c   1.000
_cell.angle_alpha   90.00
_cell.angle_beta   90.00
_cell.angle_gamma   90.00
#
_symmetry.space_group_name_H-M   'P 1'
#
loop_
_entity.id
_entity.type
_entity.pdbx_description
1 polymer ?
#
loop_
_entity_poly.entity_id
_entity_poly.type
_entity_poly.pdbx_seq_one_letter_code
_entity_poly.pdbx_strand_id
1 'polypeptide(L)'
;MTMHGMLSTVGAALGGMIGWDATAAPPADEASVRRLLADLGIAVGADGDLAPALRRFQRHAGLADDGVAGPRTVHQLARHAAEARELTALHLAA
;
A
#
# COMPACT_ATOMS: atom_id res chain seq x y z
N MET A 1 -8.23 -24.62 -13.41
CA MET A 1 -7.74 -23.73 -14.50
C MET A 1 -7.42 -22.38 -13.88
N THR A 2 -6.15 -22.14 -13.56
CA THR A 2 -5.65 -20.87 -13.02
C THR A 2 -5.38 -19.93 -14.18
N MET A 3 -6.17 -18.88 -14.31
CA MET A 3 -5.98 -17.87 -15.35
C MET A 3 -5.22 -16.68 -14.76
N HIS A 4 -3.89 -16.73 -14.89
CA HIS A 4 -3.00 -15.58 -14.68
C HIS A 4 -3.00 -14.73 -15.96
N GLY A 5 -3.82 -13.69 -16.00
CA GLY A 5 -3.69 -12.58 -16.95
C GLY A 5 -3.44 -11.30 -16.16
N MET A 6 -2.18 -10.92 -15.94
CA MET A 6 -1.59 -9.75 -16.62
C MET A 6 -2.55 -8.55 -16.70
N LEU A 7 -2.44 -7.62 -15.75
CA LEU A 7 -2.64 -6.20 -16.06
C LEU A 7 -1.84 -5.32 -15.09
N SER A 8 -0.56 -5.15 -15.42
CA SER A 8 0.21 -4.00 -14.96
C SER A 8 -0.22 -2.80 -15.79
N THR A 9 -0.97 -1.87 -15.21
CA THR A 9 -1.14 -0.52 -15.78
C THR A 9 -1.12 0.52 -14.67
N VAL A 10 0.00 1.25 -14.63
CA VAL A 10 0.08 2.60 -14.07
C VAL A 10 -0.93 3.48 -14.82
N GLY A 11 -1.75 4.24 -14.10
CA GLY A 11 -2.75 5.11 -14.71
C GLY A 11 -3.33 6.13 -13.73
N ALA A 12 -2.54 7.13 -13.38
CA ALA A 12 -3.09 8.42 -12.97
C ALA A 12 -3.83 9.04 -14.17
N ALA A 13 -4.97 9.67 -13.89
CA ALA A 13 -5.83 10.44 -14.81
C ALA A 13 -6.69 9.62 -15.78
N LEU A 14 -7.98 9.46 -15.45
CA LEU A 14 -9.08 10.23 -16.04
C LEU A 14 -10.38 9.84 -15.31
N GLY A 15 -11.07 10.84 -14.75
CA GLY A 15 -12.41 10.68 -14.22
C GLY A 15 -13.45 10.63 -15.34
N GLY A 16 -14.48 9.79 -15.16
CA GLY A 16 -15.73 9.87 -15.92
C GLY A 16 -16.22 8.54 -16.49
N MET A 17 -17.35 8.06 -15.94
CA MET A 17 -18.29 7.11 -16.55
C MET A 17 -17.93 5.61 -16.60
N ILE A 18 -17.63 4.98 -15.46
CA ILE A 18 -18.25 3.72 -15.02
C ILE A 18 -18.30 3.84 -13.50
N GLY A 19 -19.42 3.46 -12.86
CA GLY A 19 -19.62 3.62 -11.42
C GLY A 19 -18.38 3.24 -10.62
N TRP A 20 -17.71 4.26 -10.06
CA TRP A 20 -16.97 4.10 -8.82
C TRP A 20 -18.07 3.89 -7.79
N ASP A 21 -18.42 2.64 -7.52
CA ASP A 21 -18.88 2.31 -6.18
C ASP A 21 -17.77 2.79 -5.24
N ALA A 22 -18.09 3.78 -4.42
CA ALA A 22 -17.24 4.24 -3.33
C ALA A 22 -17.05 3.17 -2.23
N THR A 23 -17.24 1.89 -2.58
CA THR A 23 -17.20 0.73 -1.71
C THR A 23 -15.96 -0.06 -2.10
N ALA A 24 -14.82 0.46 -1.65
CA ALA A 24 -13.49 -0.12 -1.85
C ALA A 24 -13.08 -0.28 -3.32
N ALA A 25 -12.29 0.70 -3.82
CA ALA A 25 -11.19 0.34 -4.72
C ALA A 25 -10.57 -0.96 -4.17
N PRO A 26 -10.37 -2.01 -5.01
CA PRO A 26 -9.85 -3.27 -4.51
C PRO A 26 -8.65 -2.91 -3.63
N PRO A 27 -8.63 -3.37 -2.36
CA PRO A 27 -7.49 -3.07 -1.49
C PRO A 27 -6.27 -3.36 -2.35
N ALA A 28 -5.35 -2.39 -2.43
CA ALA A 28 -4.14 -2.61 -3.22
C ALA A 28 -3.64 -4.00 -2.88
N ASP A 29 -3.36 -4.78 -3.92
CA ASP A 29 -3.09 -6.22 -3.81
C ASP A 29 -2.36 -6.55 -2.49
N GLU A 30 -2.91 -7.48 -1.70
CA GLU A 30 -2.49 -7.69 -0.32
C GLU A 30 -0.98 -7.96 -0.21
N ALA A 31 -0.42 -8.65 -1.21
CA ALA A 31 1.01 -8.89 -1.33
C ALA A 31 1.79 -7.60 -1.57
N SER A 32 1.27 -6.69 -2.39
CA SER A 32 1.81 -5.35 -2.62
C SER A 32 1.78 -4.50 -1.34
N VAL A 33 0.68 -4.49 -0.57
CA VAL A 33 0.61 -3.76 0.71
C VAL A 33 1.58 -4.35 1.73
N ARG A 34 1.65 -5.68 1.83
CA ARG A 34 2.62 -6.38 2.68
C ARG A 34 4.07 -6.01 2.32
N ARG A 35 4.38 -5.92 1.03
CA ARG A 35 5.71 -5.48 0.53
C ARG A 35 6.03 -4.07 0.99
N LEU A 36 5.10 -3.12 0.81
CA LEU A 36 5.28 -1.73 1.22
C LEU A 36 5.47 -1.59 2.73
N LEU A 37 4.68 -2.32 3.53
CA LEU A 37 4.85 -2.35 4.99
C LEU A 37 6.23 -2.90 5.38
N ALA A 38 6.70 -3.95 4.69
CA ALA A 38 8.03 -4.52 4.93
C ALA A 38 9.17 -3.55 4.56
N ASP A 39 9.05 -2.80 3.47
CA ASP A 39 10.04 -1.77 3.09
C ASP A 39 10.13 -0.65 4.15
N LEU A 40 9.03 -0.39 4.86
CA LEU A 40 8.98 0.55 5.99
C LEU A 40 9.43 -0.06 7.32
N GLY A 41 9.82 -1.35 7.33
CA GLY A 41 10.18 -2.06 8.57
C GLY A 41 8.98 -2.35 9.49
N ILE A 42 7.75 -2.26 8.99
CA ILE A 42 6.54 -2.55 9.74
C ILE A 42 6.24 -4.04 9.60
N ALA A 43 6.46 -4.80 10.68
CA ALA A 43 6.17 -6.22 10.71
C ALA A 43 4.67 -6.51 10.63
N VAL A 44 4.31 -7.45 9.76
CA VAL A 44 2.98 -8.07 9.70
C VAL A 44 3.00 -9.31 10.60
N GLY A 45 1.91 -9.56 11.33
CA GLY A 45 1.78 -10.74 12.20
C GLY A 45 1.87 -12.04 11.41
N ALA A 46 2.25 -13.14 12.10
CA ALA A 46 2.35 -14.47 11.50
C ALA A 46 1.04 -14.96 10.86
N ASP A 47 -0.09 -14.47 11.37
CA ASP A 47 -1.44 -14.78 10.89
C ASP A 47 -1.77 -14.11 9.54
N GLY A 48 -0.88 -13.27 9.01
CA GLY A 48 -1.06 -12.57 7.74
C GLY A 48 -1.94 -11.32 7.83
N ASP A 49 -2.56 -11.05 8.98
CA ASP A 49 -3.42 -9.89 9.22
C ASP A 49 -2.63 -8.57 9.08
N LEU A 50 -3.02 -7.77 8.09
CA LEU A 50 -2.44 -6.46 7.81
C LEU A 50 -3.02 -5.35 8.68
N ALA A 51 -4.21 -5.53 9.27
CA ALA A 51 -4.91 -4.45 9.95
C ALA A 51 -4.10 -3.83 11.10
N PRO A 52 -3.41 -4.59 11.98
CA PRO A 52 -2.59 -4.00 13.04
C PRO A 52 -1.42 -3.16 12.50
N ALA A 53 -0.78 -3.65 11.43
CA ALA A 53 0.31 -2.95 10.76
C ALA A 53 -0.19 -1.66 10.07
N LEU A 54 -1.34 -1.74 9.40
CA LEU A 54 -1.99 -0.60 8.76
C LEU A 54 -2.41 0.46 9.78
N ARG A 55 -3.01 0.07 10.90
CA ARG A 55 -3.37 1.02 11.98
C ARG A 55 -2.15 1.74 12.53
N ARG A 56 -1.05 1.02 12.73
CA ARG A 56 0.21 1.64 13.18
C ARG A 56 0.73 2.67 12.17
N PHE A 57 0.71 2.32 10.89
CA PHE A 57 1.10 3.24 9.82
C PHE A 57 0.16 4.45 9.74
N GLN A 58 -1.16 4.22 9.71
CA GLN A 58 -2.18 5.25 9.62
C GLN A 58 -2.06 6.27 10.77
N ARG A 59 -1.86 5.80 12.00
CA ARG A 59 -1.61 6.68 13.17
C ARG A 59 -0.36 7.55 12.99
N HIS A 60 0.70 6.99 12.42
CA HIS A 60 1.93 7.75 12.17
C HIS A 60 1.77 8.76 11.03
N ALA A 61 1.03 8.38 9.99
CA ALA A 61 0.75 9.21 8.82
C ALA A 61 -0.38 10.24 9.01
N GLY A 62 -1.01 10.29 10.20
CA GLY A 62 -2.14 11.18 10.48
C GLY A 62 -3.43 10.84 9.73
N LEU A 63 -3.60 9.56 9.36
CA LEU A 63 -4.80 9.02 8.74
C LEU A 63 -5.75 8.43 9.79
N ALA A 64 -7.00 8.17 9.38
CA ALA A 64 -7.92 7.36 10.18
C ALA A 64 -7.33 5.96 10.38
N ASP A 65 -7.32 5.47 11.61
CA ASP A 65 -6.70 4.20 12.02
C ASP A 65 -7.70 3.03 11.91
N ASP A 66 -8.40 2.96 10.79
CA ASP A 66 -9.40 1.92 10.49
C ASP A 66 -8.77 0.55 10.17
N GLY A 67 -7.48 0.50 9.86
CA GLY A 67 -6.76 -0.72 9.48
C GLY A 67 -7.04 -1.18 8.04
N VAL A 68 -7.60 -0.32 7.19
CA VAL A 68 -7.98 -0.60 5.80
C VAL A 68 -7.00 0.08 4.84
N ALA A 69 -6.50 -0.69 3.88
CA ALA A 69 -5.65 -0.21 2.80
C ALA A 69 -6.47 0.48 1.69
N GLY A 70 -7.19 1.56 2.05
CA GLY A 70 -7.88 2.41 1.08
C GLY A 70 -6.91 3.21 0.20
N PRO A 71 -7.40 3.85 -0.89
CA PRO A 71 -6.55 4.56 -1.85
C PRO A 71 -5.61 5.59 -1.22
N ARG A 72 -6.08 6.33 -0.20
CA ARG A 72 -5.26 7.30 0.54
C ARG A 72 -4.15 6.62 1.34
N THR A 73 -4.46 5.53 2.04
CA THR A 73 -3.49 4.74 2.81
C THR A 73 -2.42 4.16 1.90
N VAL A 74 -2.81 3.57 0.77
CA VAL A 74 -1.90 2.97 -0.22
C VAL A 74 -0.99 4.00 -0.85
N HIS A 75 -1.53 5.17 -1.22
CA HIS A 75 -0.72 6.25 -1.79
C HIS A 75 0.38 6.70 -0.82
N GLN A 76 0.04 6.87 0.47
CA GLN A 76 1.03 7.25 1.49
C GLN A 76 2.04 6.12 1.75
N LEU A 77 1.61 4.86 1.81
CA LEU A 77 2.51 3.72 1.95
C LEU A 77 3.55 3.67 0.84
N ALA A 78 3.10 3.80 -0.41
CA ALA A 78 3.98 3.77 -1.58
C ALA A 78 5.00 4.90 -1.55
N ARG A 79 4.56 6.12 -1.20
CA ARG A 79 5.44 7.29 -1.08
C ARG A 79 6.50 7.07 0.01
N HIS A 80 6.10 6.72 1.22
CA HIS A 80 7.04 6.51 2.32
C HIS A 80 8.01 5.34 2.03
N ALA A 81 7.55 4.28 1.38
CA ALA A 81 8.41 3.15 1.02
C ALA A 81 9.47 3.56 -0.01
N ALA A 82 9.12 4.42 -0.98
CA ALA A 82 10.08 4.97 -1.92
C ALA A 82 11.13 5.83 -1.21
N GLU A 83 10.70 6.73 -0.33
CA GLU A 83 11.59 7.57 0.50
C GLU A 83 12.53 6.71 1.37
N ALA A 84 12.02 5.65 2.01
CA ALA A 84 12.82 4.74 2.84
C ALA A 84 13.89 3.98 2.03
N ARG A 85 13.55 3.54 0.81
CA ARG A 85 14.49 2.86 -0.10
C ARG A 85 15.59 3.79 -0.58
N GLU A 86 15.25 5.04 -0.88
CA GLU A 86 16.23 6.06 -1.29
C GLU A 86 17.23 6.34 -0.16
N LEU A 87 16.74 6.53 1.07
CA LEU A 87 17.61 6.68 2.25
C LEU A 87 18.52 5.47 2.46
N THR A 88 18.00 4.26 2.26
CA THR A 88 18.80 3.02 2.36
C THR A 88 19.89 2.99 1.28
N ALA A 89 19.57 3.36 0.05
CA ALA A 89 20.54 3.41 -1.04
C ALA A 89 21.66 4.42 -0.79
N LEU A 90 21.34 5.58 -0.22
CA LEU A 90 22.32 6.58 0.18
C LEU A 90 23.25 6.07 1.30
N HIS A 91 22.70 5.37 2.28
CA HIS A 91 23.50 4.80 3.37
C HIS A 91 24.51 3.75 2.89
N LEU A 92 24.17 2.98 1.86
CA LEU A 92 25.04 1.94 1.29
C LEU A 92 26.12 2.50 0.36
N ALA A 93 26.01 3.76 -0.07
CA ALA A 93 26.94 4.41 -0.97
C ALA A 93 28.00 5.28 -0.25
N ALA A 94 27.93 5.42 1.08
CA ALA A 94 28.82 6.20 1.92
C ALA A 94 29.85 5.32 2.64
#